data_AF-A0A2P6N2B9-F1
#
_entry.id   AF-A0A2P6N2B9-F1
#
_cell.length_a   1.000
_cell.length_b   1.000
_cell.length_c   1.000
_cell.angle_alpha   90.00
_cell.angle_beta   90.00
_cell.angle_gamma   90.00
#
_symmetry.space_group_name_H-M   'P 1'
#
loop_
_entity.id
_entity.type
_entity.pdbx_description
1 polymer ?
#
loop_
_entity_poly.entity_id
_entity_poly.type
_entity_poly.pdbx_seq_one_letter_code
_entity_poly.pdbx_strand_id
1 'polypeptide(L)'
;MQDGTLNRSVLSASTTGNDTELNIQFAAGSYNCNQSSYIWNSKQVTLQGSNLTVLTDCYFYFYGGANQAFRISDVTFFNYTLLQNTTGAITGLSFQLQRVTFINAAIVKVYSLIPISVDQCTFSGSINSGSLLYIDRAQAFINNSIFENSPLSSAIQIVLNTSIPTTPIPYQMDNITFTGLKTGIIGLPVEPGYFQAAQVTISRLSAFNITGNRLIDYGGGTGSNQMKANITLSDSRIDNLVLSSNMIHIGGGPNGVILQNTVITNVKLPLGGAIVYSGGSSVSEYLNVRVENTSGIFYRVESNQASDNVNYFNITSPSFVVARNCLFVNLRDYFYPSWKMTDSNIDIQNCTFNNAYGRSGIIYHKQLSGSISDVRIQQTNFSPSSSAQDGGSVSLSGIFSTITLNNLSVRDSSAGGAGGAIYINGQAQQIDVTHIVVINGRSALDGGHIYVNSLNPGAVITIDRCQLAGGVAENDGGSVALSGAGDFTISNTNFTLNAAVSGGSISCDISSGSLTLRDSIVSLGDAVTGGALSVQGTPDLVNVTNVEWIGNNADNLGGSIFIGTLGKSIVLIDDISVSRSSALFGGALAFSGTTGLGV
;
A
#
# COMPACT_ATOMS: atom_id res chain seq x y z
N MET A 1 32.39 -38.88 27.36
CA MET A 1 32.83 -37.61 27.97
C MET A 1 32.50 -37.68 29.45
N GLN A 2 33.46 -37.55 30.38
CA GLN A 2 33.16 -37.70 31.82
C GLN A 2 33.60 -36.50 32.70
N ASP A 3 34.17 -35.42 32.15
CA ASP A 3 34.76 -34.33 32.97
C ASP A 3 34.55 -32.88 32.44
N GLY A 4 33.44 -32.59 31.75
CA GLY A 4 33.04 -31.20 31.42
C GLY A 4 33.96 -30.41 30.46
N THR A 5 35.12 -30.94 30.09
CA THR A 5 36.02 -30.42 29.06
C THR A 5 35.85 -31.23 27.78
N LEU A 6 35.53 -30.55 26.67
CA LEU A 6 35.51 -31.16 25.34
C LEU A 6 36.93 -31.64 25.04
N ASN A 7 37.13 -32.96 25.01
CA ASN A 7 38.43 -33.53 24.71
C ASN A 7 38.82 -33.13 23.28
N ARG A 8 39.79 -32.20 23.16
CA ARG A 8 40.29 -31.70 21.87
C ARG A 8 40.61 -32.83 20.90
N SER A 9 41.05 -34.00 21.42
CA SER A 9 41.38 -35.16 20.61
C SER A 9 40.21 -35.75 19.81
N VAL A 10 38.98 -35.70 20.32
CA VAL A 10 37.80 -36.27 19.63
C VAL A 10 37.38 -35.40 18.45
N LEU A 11 37.47 -34.09 18.62
CA LEU A 11 37.13 -33.12 17.57
C LEU A 11 38.27 -32.94 16.55
N SER A 12 39.53 -33.10 16.97
CA SER A 12 40.69 -33.06 16.06
C SER A 12 40.93 -34.38 15.33
N ALA A 13 40.55 -35.54 15.88
CA ALA A 13 40.65 -36.81 15.18
C ALA A 13 39.66 -36.94 14.01
N SER A 14 38.55 -36.19 14.05
CA SER A 14 37.55 -36.25 12.98
C SER A 14 37.95 -35.53 11.69
N THR A 15 38.98 -34.67 11.71
CA THR A 15 39.47 -33.97 10.51
C THR A 15 40.32 -34.82 9.57
N THR A 16 40.69 -36.05 9.97
CA THR A 16 41.69 -36.88 9.23
C THR A 16 41.24 -38.30 8.86
N GLY A 17 40.04 -38.76 9.25
CA GLY A 17 39.54 -40.12 8.96
C GLY A 17 38.73 -40.25 7.66
N ASN A 18 38.74 -41.43 7.03
CA ASN A 18 37.98 -41.77 5.81
C ASN A 18 36.45 -41.92 6.02
N ASP A 19 35.94 -41.68 7.23
CA ASP A 19 34.51 -41.85 7.53
C ASP A 19 33.65 -40.85 6.75
N THR A 20 32.60 -41.36 6.12
CA THR A 20 31.64 -40.57 5.33
C THR A 20 30.68 -39.76 6.21
N GLU A 21 30.52 -40.14 7.49
CA GLU A 21 29.62 -39.51 8.46
C GLU A 21 30.27 -39.38 9.85
N LEU A 22 30.06 -38.24 10.49
CA LEU A 22 30.50 -37.91 11.84
C LEU A 22 29.29 -37.52 12.70
N ASN A 23 28.95 -38.34 13.68
CA ASN A 23 27.86 -38.09 14.61
C ASN A 23 28.42 -37.80 16.01
N ILE A 24 28.27 -36.56 16.48
CA ILE A 24 28.71 -36.10 17.80
C ILE A 24 27.49 -35.92 18.68
N GLN A 25 27.40 -36.74 19.74
CA GLN A 25 26.34 -36.67 20.74
C GLN A 25 26.86 -36.07 22.05
N PHE A 26 26.19 -35.02 22.53
CA PHE A 26 26.45 -34.38 23.81
C PHE A 26 25.41 -34.84 24.83
N ALA A 27 25.86 -35.11 26.05
CA ALA A 27 24.95 -35.31 27.17
C ALA A 27 24.44 -33.94 27.68
N ALA A 28 23.50 -33.97 28.62
CA ALA A 28 23.11 -32.78 29.37
C ALA A 28 24.32 -32.22 30.13
N GLY A 29 24.53 -30.90 30.05
CA GLY A 29 25.66 -30.24 30.69
C GLY A 29 26.17 -29.03 29.92
N SER A 30 27.16 -28.34 30.50
CA SER A 30 27.84 -27.20 29.89
C SER A 30 29.21 -27.61 29.38
N TYR A 31 29.53 -27.25 28.14
CA TYR A 31 30.79 -27.58 27.48
C TYR A 31 31.42 -26.31 26.91
N ASN A 32 32.64 -26.00 27.32
CA ASN A 32 33.40 -24.87 26.80
C ASN A 32 34.37 -25.35 25.70
N CYS A 33 34.35 -24.73 24.52
CA CYS A 33 35.25 -25.03 23.40
C CYS A 33 36.57 -24.22 23.43
N ASN A 34 36.78 -23.39 24.45
CA ASN A 34 37.95 -22.54 24.66
C ASN A 34 38.31 -21.73 23.41
N GLN A 35 37.32 -21.06 22.81
CA GLN A 35 37.51 -20.19 21.65
C GLN A 35 38.04 -20.90 20.39
N SER A 36 37.86 -22.22 20.31
CA SER A 36 38.36 -23.02 19.20
C SER A 36 37.36 -23.04 18.04
N SER A 37 37.84 -22.83 16.82
CA SER A 37 37.05 -23.07 15.61
C SER A 37 37.20 -24.50 15.13
N TYR A 38 36.08 -25.17 14.87
CA TYR A 38 36.05 -26.50 14.26
C TYR A 38 35.63 -26.38 12.79
N ILE A 39 36.50 -26.86 11.91
CA ILE A 39 36.30 -26.87 10.47
C ILE A 39 36.23 -28.32 10.02
N TRP A 40 35.13 -28.72 9.41
CA TRP A 40 34.98 -30.06 8.83
C TRP A 40 34.90 -30.00 7.32
N ASN A 41 35.79 -30.75 6.67
CA ASN A 41 35.85 -30.91 5.23
C ASN A 41 35.37 -32.32 4.84
N SER A 42 34.58 -32.42 3.79
CA SER A 42 34.28 -33.70 3.11
C SER A 42 33.62 -34.79 3.97
N LYS A 43 32.79 -34.44 4.96
CA LYS A 43 31.98 -35.40 5.75
C LYS A 43 30.53 -34.96 5.87
N GLN A 44 29.60 -35.89 6.09
CA GLN A 44 28.32 -35.56 6.70
C GLN A 44 28.53 -35.37 8.20
N VAL A 45 28.02 -34.29 8.80
CA VAL A 45 28.25 -34.00 10.23
C VAL A 45 26.92 -33.79 10.93
N THR A 46 26.70 -34.50 12.04
CA THR A 46 25.56 -34.30 12.94
C THR A 46 26.06 -33.96 14.34
N LEU A 47 25.63 -32.81 14.87
CA LEU A 47 25.77 -32.43 16.27
C LEU A 47 24.41 -32.57 16.95
N GLN A 48 24.33 -33.42 17.96
CA GLN A 48 23.09 -33.66 18.69
C GLN A 48 23.35 -33.50 20.18
N GLY A 49 22.60 -32.63 20.85
CA GLY A 49 22.63 -32.50 22.29
C GLY A 49 21.36 -33.02 22.95
N SER A 50 21.10 -32.47 24.13
CA SER A 50 19.85 -32.54 24.85
C SER A 50 19.35 -31.11 25.09
N ASN A 51 18.09 -30.94 25.49
CA ASN A 51 17.53 -29.62 25.84
C ASN A 51 18.30 -28.88 26.96
N LEU A 52 19.21 -29.56 27.67
CA LEU A 52 20.06 -29.03 28.74
C LEU A 52 21.54 -28.92 28.32
N THR A 53 21.86 -29.16 27.05
CA THR A 53 23.22 -29.05 26.52
C THR A 53 23.52 -27.59 26.18
N VAL A 54 24.54 -27.04 26.85
CA VAL A 54 25.04 -25.68 26.63
C VAL A 54 26.46 -25.75 26.07
N LEU A 55 26.69 -25.09 24.94
CA LEU A 55 28.00 -24.92 24.31
C LEU A 55 28.43 -23.46 24.48
N THR A 56 29.61 -23.25 25.07
CA THR A 56 30.19 -21.92 25.25
C THR A 56 31.50 -21.76 24.48
N ASP A 57 31.72 -20.58 23.90
CA ASP A 57 32.94 -20.25 23.13
C ASP A 57 33.24 -21.23 21.96
N CYS A 58 32.20 -21.75 21.31
CA CYS A 58 32.29 -22.75 20.22
C CYS A 58 31.96 -22.16 18.84
N TYR A 59 32.73 -22.56 17.82
CA TYR A 59 32.50 -22.18 16.42
C TYR A 59 32.52 -23.40 15.52
N PHE A 60 31.55 -23.49 14.62
CA PHE A 60 31.43 -24.61 13.70
C PHE A 60 31.34 -24.11 12.27
N TYR A 61 32.27 -24.54 11.43
CA TYR A 61 32.28 -24.28 10.01
C TYR A 61 32.29 -25.58 9.22
N PHE A 62 31.39 -25.67 8.26
CA PHE A 62 31.20 -26.87 7.45
C PHE A 62 31.51 -26.60 5.97
N TYR A 63 32.40 -27.41 5.42
CA TYR A 63 32.78 -27.44 4.01
C TYR A 63 32.57 -28.86 3.47
N GLY A 64 31.30 -29.26 3.35
CA GLY A 64 30.93 -30.58 2.82
C GLY A 64 31.03 -30.68 1.30
N GLY A 65 31.14 -31.90 0.80
CA GLY A 65 30.93 -32.22 -0.62
C GLY A 65 29.45 -32.17 -1.01
N ALA A 66 29.16 -32.22 -2.31
CA ALA A 66 27.83 -31.98 -2.88
C ALA A 66 26.68 -32.85 -2.30
N ASN A 67 26.99 -34.01 -1.72
CA ASN A 67 26.00 -34.95 -1.15
C ASN A 67 26.00 -34.97 0.39
N GLN A 68 26.68 -34.04 1.05
CA GLN A 68 26.88 -34.07 2.50
C GLN A 68 26.10 -32.98 3.20
N ALA A 69 25.44 -33.34 4.30
CA ALA A 69 24.66 -32.41 5.11
C ALA A 69 25.38 -32.06 6.41
N PHE A 70 25.08 -30.87 6.92
CA PHE A 70 25.42 -30.47 8.29
C PHE A 70 24.15 -30.32 9.11
N ARG A 71 24.07 -31.01 10.24
CA ARG A 71 22.89 -31.02 11.12
C ARG A 71 23.28 -30.64 12.54
N ILE A 72 22.55 -29.72 13.15
CA ILE A 72 22.68 -29.38 14.57
C ILE A 72 21.30 -29.46 15.21
N SER A 73 21.20 -30.17 16.33
CA SER A 73 19.94 -30.31 17.05
C SER A 73 20.10 -30.33 18.56
N ASP A 74 19.11 -29.79 19.27
CA ASP A 74 18.99 -29.87 20.74
C ASP A 74 20.20 -29.27 21.48
N VAL A 75 20.59 -28.05 21.13
CA VAL A 75 21.78 -27.39 21.70
C VAL A 75 21.50 -25.91 21.98
N THR A 76 22.01 -25.43 23.10
CA THR A 76 22.06 -23.99 23.42
C THR A 76 23.48 -23.46 23.27
N PHE A 77 23.67 -22.40 22.49
CA PHE A 77 24.89 -21.63 22.37
C PHE A 77 24.83 -20.39 23.26
N PHE A 78 25.83 -20.20 24.13
CA PHE A 78 25.91 -19.09 25.08
C PHE A 78 27.33 -18.52 25.14
N ASN A 79 27.55 -17.20 25.05
CA ASN A 79 28.94 -16.71 24.95
C ASN A 79 29.19 -15.27 25.47
N TYR A 80 29.95 -15.16 26.57
CA TYR A 80 30.31 -13.90 27.22
C TYR A 80 31.66 -13.30 26.83
N THR A 81 32.50 -13.93 25.99
CA THR A 81 33.91 -13.49 25.89
C THR A 81 34.41 -13.04 24.52
N LEU A 82 33.75 -13.42 23.41
CA LEU A 82 34.26 -13.14 22.07
C LEU A 82 33.34 -12.30 21.19
N LEU A 83 33.96 -11.53 20.30
CA LEU A 83 33.30 -10.60 19.38
C LEU A 83 32.36 -11.26 18.37
N GLN A 84 32.45 -12.58 18.15
CA GLN A 84 31.63 -13.30 17.17
C GLN A 84 31.20 -14.66 17.72
N ASN A 85 29.99 -15.14 17.40
CA ASN A 85 29.53 -16.52 17.52
C ASN A 85 29.01 -16.94 16.14
N THR A 86 29.88 -17.56 15.35
CA THR A 86 29.58 -17.91 13.96
C THR A 86 29.48 -19.42 13.82
N THR A 87 28.29 -19.90 13.46
CA THR A 87 28.06 -21.27 12.98
C THR A 87 27.73 -21.17 11.50
N GLY A 88 28.44 -21.88 10.63
CA GLY A 88 28.27 -21.71 9.20
C GLY A 88 28.43 -22.97 8.35
N ALA A 89 27.71 -23.01 7.24
CA ALA A 89 27.87 -24.00 6.18
C ALA A 89 28.16 -23.31 4.85
N ILE A 90 29.30 -23.64 4.24
CA ILE A 90 29.83 -22.97 3.05
C ILE A 90 29.65 -23.82 1.79
N THR A 91 29.89 -25.12 1.89
CA THR A 91 29.62 -26.08 0.80
C THR A 91 28.92 -27.31 1.37
N GLY A 92 28.17 -28.02 0.53
CA GLY A 92 27.37 -29.16 0.95
C GLY A 92 26.05 -29.28 0.20
N LEU A 93 25.27 -30.28 0.61
CA LEU A 93 23.89 -30.50 0.14
C LEU A 93 22.89 -29.62 0.90
N SER A 94 22.99 -29.59 2.23
CA SER A 94 22.06 -28.85 3.09
C SER A 94 22.62 -28.57 4.48
N PHE A 95 22.11 -27.52 5.12
CA PHE A 95 22.38 -27.17 6.51
C PHE A 95 21.06 -27.19 7.31
N GLN A 96 21.00 -27.92 8.41
CA GLN A 96 19.79 -28.10 9.21
C GLN A 96 20.03 -27.71 10.67
N LEU A 97 19.18 -26.83 11.19
CA LEU A 97 19.10 -26.45 12.60
C LEU A 97 17.74 -26.85 13.16
N GLN A 98 17.73 -27.60 14.24
CA GLN A 98 16.48 -28.02 14.89
C GLN A 98 16.55 -27.86 16.42
N ARG A 99 15.64 -27.07 17.02
CA ARG A 99 15.65 -26.82 18.47
C ARG A 99 17.00 -26.29 18.98
N VAL A 100 17.59 -25.38 18.21
CA VAL A 100 18.86 -24.73 18.56
C VAL A 100 18.58 -23.35 19.14
N THR A 101 19.18 -23.04 20.28
CA THR A 101 19.02 -21.75 20.95
C THR A 101 20.33 -20.99 20.93
N PHE A 102 20.34 -19.75 20.47
CA PHE A 102 21.46 -18.83 20.55
C PHE A 102 21.09 -17.69 21.51
N ILE A 103 21.83 -17.53 22.60
CA ILE A 103 21.53 -16.55 23.66
C ILE A 103 22.78 -15.75 24.07
N ASN A 104 22.59 -14.44 24.31
CA ASN A 104 23.59 -13.53 24.90
C ASN A 104 24.97 -13.58 24.22
N ALA A 105 25.01 -13.47 22.90
CA ALA A 105 26.27 -13.40 22.16
C ALA A 105 26.55 -11.95 21.71
N ALA A 106 27.83 -11.58 21.60
CA ALA A 106 28.21 -10.31 21.00
C ALA A 106 27.63 -10.17 19.58
N ILE A 107 27.76 -11.23 18.77
CA ILE A 107 27.15 -11.38 17.44
C ILE A 107 26.66 -12.83 17.35
N VAL A 108 25.34 -13.05 17.22
CA VAL A 108 24.81 -14.33 16.75
C VAL A 108 24.83 -14.29 15.23
N LYS A 109 25.56 -15.19 14.57
CA LYS A 109 25.55 -15.29 13.10
C LYS A 109 25.52 -16.75 12.67
N VAL A 110 24.37 -17.18 12.17
CA VAL A 110 24.28 -18.42 11.39
C VAL A 110 24.50 -18.09 9.93
N TYR A 111 25.50 -18.68 9.29
CA TYR A 111 25.86 -18.39 7.90
C TYR A 111 25.59 -19.60 6.99
N SER A 112 24.92 -19.40 5.84
CA SER A 112 24.72 -20.50 4.88
C SER A 112 24.88 -20.06 3.43
N LEU A 113 25.77 -20.73 2.68
CA LEU A 113 25.89 -20.67 1.22
C LEU A 113 25.16 -21.82 0.50
N ILE A 114 24.60 -22.74 1.28
CA ILE A 114 23.84 -23.90 0.80
C ILE A 114 22.40 -23.85 1.35
N PRO A 115 21.44 -24.60 0.78
CA PRO A 115 20.06 -24.61 1.28
C PRO A 115 20.01 -24.88 2.80
N ILE A 116 19.32 -24.00 3.53
CA ILE A 116 19.20 -24.09 4.99
C ILE A 116 17.76 -24.38 5.44
N SER A 117 17.62 -25.28 6.43
CA SER A 117 16.38 -25.51 7.16
C SER A 117 16.58 -25.14 8.63
N VAL A 118 15.71 -24.30 9.17
CA VAL A 118 15.74 -23.83 10.57
C VAL A 118 14.37 -24.11 11.17
N ASP A 119 14.30 -24.96 12.18
CA ASP A 119 13.04 -25.35 12.83
C ASP A 119 13.13 -25.27 14.35
N GLN A 120 12.13 -24.67 14.99
CA GLN A 120 12.05 -24.54 16.45
C GLN A 120 13.28 -23.86 17.09
N CYS A 121 13.93 -22.94 16.38
CA CYS A 121 15.15 -22.29 16.85
C CYS A 121 14.87 -20.95 17.51
N THR A 122 15.72 -20.53 18.44
CA THR A 122 15.66 -19.21 19.09
C THR A 122 16.96 -18.46 18.89
N PHE A 123 16.87 -17.21 18.44
CA PHE A 123 18.00 -16.30 18.25
C PHE A 123 17.77 -15.06 19.11
N SER A 124 18.55 -14.90 20.18
CA SER A 124 18.28 -13.90 21.22
C SER A 124 19.54 -13.25 21.79
N GLY A 125 19.41 -12.01 22.26
CA GLY A 125 20.42 -11.33 23.07
C GLY A 125 21.67 -10.86 22.32
N SER A 126 21.58 -10.61 21.01
CA SER A 126 22.71 -10.03 20.25
C SER A 126 22.85 -8.54 20.57
N ILE A 127 24.02 -8.15 21.11
CA ILE A 127 24.29 -6.77 21.52
C ILE A 127 24.93 -5.92 20.41
N ASN A 128 25.55 -6.51 19.40
CA ASN A 128 26.15 -5.76 18.29
C ASN A 128 25.21 -5.65 17.08
N SER A 129 25.58 -4.77 16.16
CA SER A 129 24.94 -4.71 14.84
C SER A 129 25.30 -5.94 14.01
N GLY A 130 24.34 -6.44 13.23
CA GLY A 130 24.53 -7.59 12.36
C GLY A 130 23.21 -8.26 12.07
N SER A 131 23.27 -9.50 11.57
CA SER A 131 22.08 -10.30 11.27
C SER A 131 22.21 -11.63 11.96
N LEU A 132 21.16 -12.04 12.67
CA LEU A 132 21.14 -13.27 13.47
C LEU A 132 21.27 -14.51 12.58
N LEU A 133 20.56 -14.51 11.46
CA LEU A 133 20.67 -15.47 10.38
C LEU A 133 21.10 -14.77 9.09
N TYR A 134 22.16 -15.27 8.47
CA TYR A 134 22.75 -14.77 7.23
C TYR A 134 22.72 -15.86 6.16
N ILE A 135 21.92 -15.65 5.13
CA ILE A 135 21.73 -16.58 4.01
C ILE A 135 22.36 -15.95 2.77
N ASP A 136 23.33 -16.65 2.20
CA ASP A 136 24.12 -16.19 1.07
C ASP A 136 23.78 -17.03 -0.17
N ARG A 137 22.98 -16.46 -1.09
CA ARG A 137 22.69 -17.07 -2.40
C ARG A 137 22.10 -18.49 -2.33
N ALA A 138 21.43 -18.81 -1.23
CA ALA A 138 20.83 -20.10 -0.97
C ALA A 138 19.34 -20.00 -0.66
N GLN A 139 18.63 -21.11 -0.83
CA GLN A 139 17.24 -21.25 -0.37
C GLN A 139 17.20 -21.37 1.15
N ALA A 140 16.10 -20.92 1.75
CA ALA A 140 15.88 -21.09 3.18
C ALA A 140 14.44 -21.48 3.50
N PHE A 141 14.31 -22.42 4.43
CA PHE A 141 13.06 -22.84 5.04
C PHE A 141 13.17 -22.60 6.54
N ILE A 142 12.37 -21.68 7.09
CA ILE A 142 12.46 -21.27 8.49
C ILE A 142 11.08 -21.44 9.12
N ASN A 143 10.97 -22.32 10.10
CA ASN A 143 9.71 -22.68 10.73
C ASN A 143 9.80 -22.55 12.25
N ASN A 144 8.69 -22.15 12.89
CA ASN A 144 8.54 -22.19 14.35
C ASN A 144 9.67 -21.51 15.14
N SER A 145 10.26 -20.45 14.60
CA SER A 145 11.50 -19.88 15.12
C SER A 145 11.31 -18.45 15.63
N ILE A 146 12.10 -18.09 16.63
CA ILE A 146 11.98 -16.81 17.36
C ILE A 146 13.28 -16.02 17.18
N PHE A 147 13.14 -14.75 16.83
CA PHE A 147 14.22 -13.77 16.79
C PHE A 147 13.88 -12.63 17.72
N GLU A 148 14.65 -12.46 18.80
CA GLU A 148 14.26 -11.56 19.88
C GLU A 148 15.43 -10.81 20.53
N ASN A 149 15.09 -9.77 21.31
CA ASN A 149 15.98 -9.10 22.27
C ASN A 149 17.35 -8.73 21.69
N SER A 150 17.38 -8.26 20.44
CA SER A 150 18.59 -7.96 19.70
C SER A 150 18.46 -6.59 19.01
N PRO A 151 18.39 -5.49 19.80
CA PRO A 151 17.90 -4.19 19.35
C PRO A 151 18.77 -3.49 18.30
N LEU A 152 20.01 -3.96 18.09
CA LEU A 152 20.92 -3.47 17.04
C LEU A 152 21.00 -4.40 15.83
N SER A 153 20.43 -5.60 15.91
CA SER A 153 20.53 -6.64 14.90
C SER A 153 19.28 -6.74 14.02
N SER A 154 19.46 -7.34 12.85
CA SER A 154 18.40 -7.79 11.96
C SER A 154 18.11 -9.27 12.22
N ALA A 155 16.86 -9.72 12.06
CA ALA A 155 16.56 -11.15 12.19
C ALA A 155 17.29 -11.96 11.12
N ILE A 156 17.04 -11.61 9.86
CA ILE A 156 17.47 -12.38 8.70
C ILE A 156 18.07 -11.45 7.67
N GLN A 157 19.23 -11.81 7.15
CA GLN A 157 19.85 -11.16 6.02
C GLN A 157 19.99 -12.14 4.86
N ILE A 158 19.50 -11.72 3.71
CA ILE A 158 19.51 -12.47 2.46
C ILE A 158 20.43 -11.74 1.50
N VAL A 159 21.42 -12.45 1.00
CA VAL A 159 22.39 -11.93 0.04
C VAL A 159 22.14 -12.54 -1.33
N LEU A 160 21.93 -11.69 -2.33
CA LEU A 160 21.47 -12.07 -3.67
C LEU A 160 22.60 -11.89 -4.70
N ASN A 161 22.85 -12.91 -5.52
CA ASN A 161 23.91 -12.88 -6.55
C ASN A 161 23.45 -12.22 -7.86
N THR A 162 24.40 -11.67 -8.61
CA THR A 162 24.24 -11.06 -9.93
C THR A 162 24.45 -12.04 -11.09
N SER A 163 25.09 -13.19 -10.86
CA SER A 163 25.53 -14.10 -11.92
C SER A 163 24.49 -15.13 -12.42
N ILE A 164 23.19 -14.79 -12.48
CA ILE A 164 22.06 -15.57 -13.09
C ILE A 164 21.55 -16.73 -12.18
N PRO A 165 20.21 -16.92 -11.96
CA PRO A 165 19.16 -17.06 -12.97
C PRO A 165 17.94 -16.13 -12.87
N THR A 166 17.19 -16.05 -13.99
CA THR A 166 15.88 -15.41 -14.10
C THR A 166 14.84 -15.96 -13.11
N THR A 167 15.11 -17.11 -12.50
CA THR A 167 14.27 -17.77 -11.52
C THR A 167 14.50 -17.18 -10.12
N PRO A 168 13.46 -16.64 -9.46
CA PRO A 168 13.56 -16.15 -8.09
C PRO A 168 14.02 -17.25 -7.13
N ILE A 169 14.91 -16.91 -6.19
CA ILE A 169 15.28 -17.83 -5.10
C ILE A 169 14.17 -17.83 -4.05
N PRO A 170 13.59 -18.99 -3.69
CA PRO A 170 12.54 -19.07 -2.69
C PRO A 170 13.10 -19.00 -1.25
N TYR A 171 12.47 -18.15 -0.44
CA TYR A 171 12.64 -18.06 1.00
C TYR A 171 11.28 -18.28 1.64
N GLN A 172 11.11 -19.42 2.30
CA GLN A 172 9.85 -19.82 2.92
C GLN A 172 9.98 -19.72 4.43
N MET A 173 9.05 -19.00 5.04
CA MET A 173 9.01 -18.76 6.47
C MET A 173 7.62 -19.05 6.99
N ASP A 174 7.53 -19.78 8.10
CA ASP A 174 6.25 -20.11 8.72
C ASP A 174 6.32 -20.06 10.24
N ASN A 175 5.31 -19.43 10.86
CA ASN A 175 5.20 -19.31 12.31
C ASN A 175 6.46 -18.72 12.94
N ILE A 176 6.82 -17.51 12.52
CA ILE A 176 8.03 -16.81 12.94
C ILE A 176 7.67 -15.64 13.85
N THR A 177 8.47 -15.43 14.90
CA THR A 177 8.33 -14.27 15.80
C THR A 177 9.54 -13.35 15.69
N PHE A 178 9.29 -12.06 15.48
CA PHE A 178 10.28 -10.98 15.55
C PHE A 178 9.93 -10.03 16.69
N THR A 179 10.80 -9.85 17.67
CA THR A 179 10.54 -8.91 18.79
C THR A 179 11.78 -8.19 19.29
N GLY A 180 11.72 -6.87 19.48
CA GLY A 180 12.86 -6.11 20.02
C GLY A 180 14.10 -6.16 19.09
N LEU A 181 13.87 -6.03 17.78
CA LEU A 181 14.90 -6.02 16.74
C LEU A 181 15.04 -4.63 16.12
N LYS A 182 16.18 -4.38 15.45
CA LYS A 182 16.35 -3.19 14.60
C LYS A 182 15.61 -3.33 13.28
N THR A 183 15.77 -4.48 12.63
CA THR A 183 15.17 -4.77 11.32
C THR A 183 14.71 -6.22 11.30
N GLY A 184 13.61 -6.54 10.60
CA GLY A 184 13.21 -7.93 10.40
C GLY A 184 14.12 -8.62 9.39
N ILE A 185 13.80 -8.43 8.11
CA ILE A 185 14.48 -9.03 6.97
C ILE A 185 15.20 -7.95 6.17
N ILE A 186 16.45 -8.21 5.80
CA ILE A 186 17.24 -7.36 4.88
C ILE A 186 17.66 -8.18 3.66
N GLY A 187 17.25 -7.75 2.49
CA GLY A 187 17.85 -8.13 1.21
C GLY A 187 19.00 -7.19 0.87
N LEU A 188 20.22 -7.74 0.74
CA LEU A 188 21.38 -6.99 0.24
C LEU A 188 21.79 -7.52 -1.14
N PRO A 189 21.93 -6.64 -2.15
CA PRO A 189 22.59 -7.02 -3.38
C PRO A 189 24.09 -7.26 -3.15
N VAL A 190 24.65 -8.32 -3.74
CA VAL A 190 26.11 -8.56 -3.72
C VAL A 190 26.85 -7.49 -4.52
N GLU A 191 26.32 -7.09 -5.67
CA GLU A 191 26.92 -6.07 -6.53
C GLU A 191 25.87 -5.05 -7.01
N PRO A 192 26.19 -3.75 -7.06
CA PRO A 192 25.31 -2.74 -7.65
C PRO A 192 25.04 -3.00 -9.14
N GLY A 193 23.83 -2.70 -9.62
CA GLY A 193 23.53 -2.59 -11.06
C GLY A 193 22.94 -3.82 -11.76
N TYR A 194 22.61 -4.91 -11.05
CA TYR A 194 22.03 -6.12 -11.67
C TYR A 194 20.65 -6.45 -11.12
N PHE A 195 19.77 -6.98 -12.00
CA PHE A 195 18.46 -7.49 -11.62
C PHE A 195 18.60 -8.71 -10.72
N GLN A 196 18.03 -8.62 -9.53
CA GLN A 196 17.98 -9.72 -8.58
C GLN A 196 16.54 -10.04 -8.26
N ALA A 197 16.19 -11.34 -8.31
CA ALA A 197 14.84 -11.81 -8.05
C ALA A 197 14.80 -12.60 -6.73
N ALA A 198 14.06 -12.10 -5.76
CA ALA A 198 13.76 -12.82 -4.52
C ALA A 198 12.27 -13.16 -4.45
N GLN A 199 11.95 -14.38 -4.02
CA GLN A 199 10.59 -14.77 -3.67
C GLN A 199 10.54 -15.07 -2.17
N VAL A 200 9.90 -14.19 -1.40
CA VAL A 200 9.79 -14.30 0.05
C VAL A 200 8.34 -14.60 0.39
N THR A 201 8.09 -15.75 0.99
CA THR A 201 6.76 -16.14 1.49
C THR A 201 6.84 -16.31 2.99
N ILE A 202 6.04 -15.54 3.72
CA ILE A 202 5.97 -15.58 5.18
C ILE A 202 4.52 -15.85 5.59
N SER A 203 4.30 -16.97 6.27
CA SER A 203 3.02 -17.30 6.90
C SER A 203 3.12 -17.15 8.41
N ARG A 204 2.07 -16.65 9.06
CA ARG A 204 1.98 -16.54 10.53
C ARG A 204 3.15 -15.78 11.17
N LEU A 205 3.53 -14.63 10.60
CA LEU A 205 4.49 -13.72 11.23
C LEU A 205 3.87 -13.05 12.44
N SER A 206 4.61 -13.02 13.55
CA SER A 206 4.31 -12.23 14.74
C SER A 206 5.43 -11.20 14.94
N ALA A 207 5.21 -9.94 14.59
CA ALA A 207 6.21 -8.89 14.68
C ALA A 207 5.81 -7.81 15.70
N PHE A 208 6.65 -7.58 16.71
CA PHE A 208 6.37 -6.67 17.82
C PHE A 208 7.58 -5.80 18.18
N ASN A 209 7.36 -4.56 18.63
CA ASN A 209 8.39 -3.73 19.24
C ASN A 209 9.68 -3.57 18.39
N ILE A 210 9.54 -3.45 17.07
CA ILE A 210 10.67 -3.17 16.18
C ILE A 210 10.84 -1.64 16.11
N THR A 211 12.01 -1.16 16.51
CA THR A 211 12.30 0.27 16.68
C THR A 211 13.34 0.82 15.70
N GLY A 212 13.76 0.03 14.71
CA GLY A 212 14.78 0.45 13.75
C GLY A 212 14.19 0.93 12.43
N ASN A 213 14.77 0.46 11.32
CA ASN A 213 14.52 1.11 10.03
C ASN A 213 13.28 0.56 9.35
N ARG A 214 13.19 -0.77 9.20
CA ARG A 214 12.21 -1.45 8.34
C ARG A 214 11.88 -2.83 8.90
N LEU A 215 10.73 -3.40 8.55
CA LEU A 215 10.44 -4.82 8.80
C LEU A 215 11.02 -5.68 7.68
N ILE A 216 10.85 -5.25 6.43
CA ILE A 216 11.40 -5.91 5.24
C ILE A 216 12.06 -4.84 4.35
N ASP A 217 13.35 -5.01 4.04
CA ASP A 217 14.13 -4.08 3.24
C ASP A 217 14.74 -4.74 2.00
N TYR A 218 14.26 -4.37 0.82
CA TYR A 218 14.82 -4.67 -0.50
C TYR A 218 15.11 -3.39 -1.29
N GLY A 219 15.65 -2.35 -0.64
CA GLY A 219 16.07 -1.12 -1.32
C GLY A 219 17.50 -0.68 -1.00
N GLY A 220 18.34 -1.60 -0.51
CA GLY A 220 19.72 -1.35 -0.13
C GLY A 220 20.61 -0.93 -1.31
N GLY A 221 20.62 0.36 -1.63
CA GLY A 221 21.62 0.99 -2.50
C GLY A 221 21.15 2.39 -2.91
N THR A 222 21.96 3.42 -2.65
CA THR A 222 21.72 4.82 -3.08
C THR A 222 21.91 5.03 -4.59
N GLY A 223 21.64 4.00 -5.38
CA GLY A 223 21.75 3.98 -6.84
C GLY A 223 20.63 3.15 -7.41
N SER A 224 20.42 3.26 -8.73
CA SER A 224 19.39 2.61 -9.57
C SER A 224 19.40 1.07 -9.56
N ASN A 225 19.57 0.43 -8.41
CA ASN A 225 19.59 -1.02 -8.27
C ASN A 225 18.16 -1.55 -8.43
N GLN A 226 17.90 -2.15 -9.58
CA GLN A 226 16.62 -2.74 -9.96
C GLN A 226 16.47 -4.10 -9.26
N MET A 227 15.98 -4.11 -8.02
CA MET A 227 15.63 -5.37 -7.33
C MET A 227 14.19 -5.75 -7.64
N LYS A 228 13.97 -6.96 -8.15
CA LYS A 228 12.64 -7.57 -8.26
C LYS A 228 12.38 -8.38 -7.01
N ALA A 229 11.42 -7.94 -6.19
CA ALA A 229 10.99 -8.72 -5.03
C ALA A 229 9.52 -9.11 -5.16
N ASN A 230 9.25 -10.41 -4.97
CA ASN A 230 7.92 -10.96 -4.78
C ASN A 230 7.76 -11.32 -3.31
N ILE A 231 7.04 -10.49 -2.55
CA ILE A 231 6.83 -10.66 -1.12
C ILE A 231 5.38 -11.09 -0.90
N THR A 232 5.18 -12.21 -0.21
CA THR A 232 3.87 -12.68 0.25
C THR A 232 3.89 -12.78 1.76
N LEU A 233 2.96 -12.09 2.43
CA LEU A 233 2.74 -12.16 3.87
C LEU A 233 1.30 -12.60 4.14
N SER A 234 1.12 -13.73 4.81
CA SER A 234 -0.21 -14.29 5.11
C SER A 234 -0.41 -14.60 6.59
N ASP A 235 -1.66 -14.49 7.05
CA ASP A 235 -2.11 -14.89 8.39
C ASP A 235 -1.26 -14.30 9.52
N SER A 236 -0.83 -13.05 9.35
CA SER A 236 0.22 -12.42 10.15
C SER A 236 -0.30 -11.31 11.05
N ARG A 237 0.41 -11.05 12.15
CA ARG A 237 0.14 -9.97 13.10
C ARG A 237 1.39 -9.11 13.30
N ILE A 238 1.24 -7.82 13.05
CA ILE A 238 2.28 -6.80 13.18
C ILE A 238 1.74 -5.73 14.14
N ASP A 239 2.42 -5.46 15.24
CA ASP A 239 1.89 -4.56 16.28
C ASP A 239 2.99 -3.77 17.01
N ASN A 240 2.72 -2.51 17.30
CA ASN A 240 3.60 -1.61 18.05
C ASN A 240 5.00 -1.42 17.43
N LEU A 241 5.03 -1.00 16.15
CA LEU A 241 6.26 -0.70 15.43
C LEU A 241 6.52 0.81 15.45
N VAL A 242 7.78 1.22 15.66
CA VAL A 242 8.21 2.61 15.53
C VAL A 242 9.39 2.63 14.57
N LEU A 243 9.12 2.96 13.31
CA LEU A 243 10.12 2.85 12.25
C LEU A 243 10.67 4.22 11.88
N SER A 244 11.92 4.27 11.43
CA SER A 244 12.54 5.47 10.85
C SER A 244 12.34 5.59 9.34
N SER A 245 11.63 4.64 8.72
CA SER A 245 11.38 4.53 7.28
C SER A 245 10.11 3.68 7.04
N ASN A 246 9.86 3.28 5.79
CA ASN A 246 8.82 2.33 5.40
C ASN A 246 8.90 0.97 6.15
N MET A 247 7.78 0.29 6.36
CA MET A 247 7.76 -1.06 6.94
C MET A 247 8.24 -2.12 5.95
N ILE A 248 7.65 -2.17 4.76
CA ILE A 248 8.08 -2.97 3.63
C ILE A 248 8.59 -2.00 2.56
N HIS A 249 9.85 -2.15 2.16
CA HIS A 249 10.47 -1.27 1.17
C HIS A 249 11.08 -2.08 0.05
N ILE A 250 10.66 -1.80 -1.19
CA ILE A 250 11.25 -2.35 -2.40
C ILE A 250 11.71 -1.18 -3.29
N GLY A 251 13.00 -1.10 -3.58
CA GLY A 251 13.62 0.11 -4.14
C GLY A 251 13.41 0.35 -5.64
N GLY A 252 13.23 -0.70 -6.43
CA GLY A 252 13.03 -0.66 -7.89
C GLY A 252 12.11 -1.79 -8.33
N GLY A 253 11.68 -1.83 -9.59
CA GLY A 253 10.69 -2.78 -10.11
C GLY A 253 11.21 -3.67 -11.26
N PRO A 254 10.39 -4.61 -11.78
CA PRO A 254 9.00 -4.87 -11.39
C PRO A 254 8.87 -5.71 -10.09
N ASN A 255 7.85 -5.42 -9.27
CA ASN A 255 7.64 -6.06 -7.95
C ASN A 255 6.28 -6.73 -7.79
N GLY A 256 6.21 -7.67 -6.83
CA GLY A 256 4.99 -8.28 -6.34
C GLY A 256 4.86 -8.13 -4.82
N VAL A 257 3.74 -7.61 -4.32
CA VAL A 257 3.46 -7.59 -2.87
C VAL A 257 2.08 -8.12 -2.59
N ILE A 258 1.97 -9.21 -1.84
CA ILE A 258 0.69 -9.81 -1.44
C ILE A 258 0.61 -9.78 0.08
N LEU A 259 -0.39 -9.11 0.64
CA LEU A 259 -0.75 -9.22 2.06
C LEU A 259 -2.13 -9.88 2.16
N GLN A 260 -2.21 -10.99 2.90
CA GLN A 260 -3.44 -11.75 3.06
C GLN A 260 -3.72 -12.02 4.54
N ASN A 261 -4.97 -11.86 4.98
CA ASN A 261 -5.42 -12.15 6.35
C ASN A 261 -4.48 -11.56 7.42
N THR A 262 -3.99 -10.34 7.18
CA THR A 262 -2.93 -9.72 7.98
C THR A 262 -3.48 -8.57 8.80
N VAL A 263 -3.12 -8.52 10.08
CA VAL A 263 -3.50 -7.46 11.02
C VAL A 263 -2.27 -6.61 11.35
N ILE A 264 -2.37 -5.30 11.12
CA ILE A 264 -1.31 -4.32 11.36
C ILE A 264 -1.86 -3.24 12.29
N THR A 265 -1.30 -3.12 13.49
CA THR A 265 -1.79 -2.18 14.50
C THR A 265 -0.67 -1.33 15.09
N ASN A 266 -0.99 -0.09 15.44
CA ASN A 266 -0.09 0.79 16.21
C ASN A 266 1.29 0.98 15.55
N VAL A 267 1.32 1.20 14.24
CA VAL A 267 2.56 1.44 13.49
C VAL A 267 2.81 2.94 13.36
N LYS A 268 3.95 3.40 13.86
CA LYS A 268 4.40 4.78 13.70
C LYS A 268 5.49 4.86 12.64
N LEU A 269 5.18 5.51 11.53
CA LEU A 269 6.12 5.79 10.44
C LEU A 269 6.53 7.27 10.48
N PRO A 270 7.72 7.63 9.96
CA PRO A 270 8.11 9.02 9.79
C PRO A 270 7.24 9.69 8.71
N LEU A 271 7.37 11.00 8.56
CA LEU A 271 6.73 11.74 7.47
C LEU A 271 7.08 11.14 6.11
N GLY A 272 6.07 10.73 5.35
CA GLY A 272 6.23 10.12 4.02
C GLY A 272 6.68 8.66 4.03
N GLY A 273 6.86 8.05 5.20
CA GLY A 273 7.04 6.61 5.34
C GLY A 273 5.74 5.85 5.05
N ALA A 274 5.85 4.66 4.47
CA ALA A 274 4.73 3.81 4.09
C ALA A 274 4.77 2.43 4.75
N ILE A 275 3.62 1.80 5.00
CA ILE A 275 3.56 0.37 5.36
C ILE A 275 4.13 -0.45 4.20
N VAL A 276 3.72 -0.16 2.97
CA VAL A 276 4.28 -0.75 1.76
C VAL A 276 4.74 0.34 0.82
N TYR A 277 6.03 0.35 0.52
CA TYR A 277 6.65 1.16 -0.52
C TYR A 277 7.18 0.26 -1.64
N SER A 278 6.81 0.58 -2.88
CA SER A 278 7.36 -0.03 -4.09
C SER A 278 7.84 1.05 -5.05
N GLY A 279 9.14 1.09 -5.32
CA GLY A 279 9.69 1.82 -6.47
C GLY A 279 9.51 1.02 -7.76
N GLY A 280 9.26 1.69 -8.87
CA GLY A 280 9.03 1.07 -10.17
C GLY A 280 7.64 0.43 -10.33
N SER A 281 7.52 -0.45 -11.30
CA SER A 281 6.29 -1.16 -11.63
C SER A 281 5.96 -2.16 -10.52
N SER A 282 4.70 -2.24 -10.12
CA SER A 282 4.30 -3.07 -8.97
C SER A 282 2.95 -3.72 -9.17
N VAL A 283 2.86 -5.02 -8.90
CA VAL A 283 1.59 -5.74 -8.73
C VAL A 283 1.39 -5.97 -7.24
N SER A 284 0.43 -5.28 -6.64
CA SER A 284 0.16 -5.35 -5.20
C SER A 284 -1.25 -5.84 -4.92
N GLU A 285 -1.38 -6.83 -4.04
CA GLU A 285 -2.68 -7.41 -3.66
C GLU A 285 -2.86 -7.41 -2.13
N TYR A 286 -4.02 -6.93 -1.70
CA TYR A 286 -4.40 -6.83 -0.28
C TYR A 286 -5.74 -7.52 -0.06
N LEU A 287 -5.72 -8.65 0.65
CA LEU A 287 -6.88 -9.52 0.84
C LEU A 287 -7.17 -9.69 2.33
N ASN A 288 -8.33 -9.22 2.81
CA ASN A 288 -8.69 -9.29 4.23
C ASN A 288 -7.64 -8.66 5.15
N VAL A 289 -7.08 -7.51 4.77
CA VAL A 289 -6.08 -6.78 5.56
C VAL A 289 -6.79 -5.81 6.50
N ARG A 290 -6.39 -5.83 7.78
CA ARG A 290 -6.85 -4.87 8.78
C ARG A 290 -5.69 -4.00 9.25
N VAL A 291 -5.82 -2.68 9.13
CA VAL A 291 -4.83 -1.70 9.58
C VAL A 291 -5.45 -0.72 10.54
N GLU A 292 -4.87 -0.54 11.73
CA GLU A 292 -5.41 0.36 12.75
C GLU A 292 -4.33 1.21 13.43
N ASN A 293 -4.65 2.47 13.70
CA ASN A 293 -3.81 3.39 14.48
C ASN A 293 -2.41 3.56 13.87
N THR A 294 -2.35 3.82 12.56
CA THR A 294 -1.10 3.98 11.83
C THR A 294 -0.85 5.45 11.50
N SER A 295 0.34 5.95 11.82
CA SER A 295 0.83 7.20 11.22
C SER A 295 1.61 6.90 9.95
N GLY A 296 1.42 7.74 8.93
CA GLY A 296 2.07 7.57 7.63
C GLY A 296 1.14 6.99 6.56
N ILE A 297 1.75 6.62 5.44
CA ILE A 297 1.08 6.09 4.26
C ILE A 297 0.85 4.58 4.46
N PHE A 298 -0.29 4.04 4.04
CA PHE A 298 -0.45 2.60 3.93
C PHE A 298 0.32 2.08 2.71
N TYR A 299 -0.05 2.54 1.51
CA TYR A 299 0.54 2.08 0.26
C TYR A 299 1.10 3.24 -0.55
N ARG A 300 2.35 3.10 -1.00
CA ARG A 300 3.03 4.03 -1.90
C ARG A 300 3.68 3.26 -3.03
N VAL A 301 3.22 3.48 -4.25
CA VAL A 301 3.91 3.05 -5.46
C VAL A 301 4.40 4.25 -6.25
N GLU A 302 5.66 4.21 -6.65
CA GLU A 302 6.31 5.23 -7.46
C GLU A 302 6.85 4.61 -8.74
N SER A 303 5.94 4.35 -9.67
CA SER A 303 6.24 3.84 -11.00
C SER A 303 6.92 4.94 -11.81
N ASN A 304 8.24 4.99 -11.71
CA ASN A 304 9.06 5.94 -12.44
C ASN A 304 9.80 5.22 -13.58
N GLN A 305 9.85 5.86 -14.74
CA GLN A 305 10.48 5.32 -15.96
C GLN A 305 11.95 4.93 -15.75
N ALA A 306 12.67 5.67 -14.90
CA ALA A 306 14.09 5.44 -14.63
C ALA A 306 14.37 4.13 -13.88
N SER A 307 13.44 3.67 -13.05
CA SER A 307 13.60 2.48 -12.23
C SER A 307 13.25 1.18 -12.96
N ASP A 308 12.51 1.27 -14.07
CA ASP A 308 12.07 0.10 -14.84
C ASP A 308 12.72 0.01 -16.25
N ASN A 309 13.43 1.06 -16.71
CA ASN A 309 13.97 1.19 -18.07
C ASN A 309 12.92 1.05 -19.20
N VAL A 310 11.64 1.35 -18.93
CA VAL A 310 10.55 1.28 -19.91
C VAL A 310 9.94 2.66 -20.11
N ASN A 311 9.66 3.02 -21.37
CA ASN A 311 8.88 4.20 -21.71
C ASN A 311 7.38 3.88 -21.61
N TYR A 312 6.70 4.56 -20.68
CA TYR A 312 5.28 4.34 -20.37
C TYR A 312 4.32 5.26 -21.11
N PHE A 313 4.80 6.02 -22.10
CA PHE A 313 3.97 6.98 -22.79
C PHE A 313 2.90 6.27 -23.65
N ASN A 314 1.63 6.62 -23.45
CA ASN A 314 0.48 6.09 -24.19
C ASN A 314 0.30 4.56 -24.13
N ILE A 315 0.79 3.91 -23.06
CA ILE A 315 0.49 2.51 -22.78
C ILE A 315 -0.27 2.36 -21.47
N THR A 316 -0.99 1.25 -21.33
CA THR A 316 -1.63 0.89 -20.05
C THR A 316 -0.59 0.87 -18.95
N SER A 317 -0.94 1.43 -17.80
CA SER A 317 -0.06 1.41 -16.64
C SER A 317 0.41 -0.04 -16.33
N PRO A 318 1.71 -0.25 -16.10
CA PRO A 318 2.25 -1.56 -15.71
C PRO A 318 1.99 -1.89 -14.24
N SER A 319 1.64 -0.90 -13.43
CA SER A 319 1.36 -1.07 -12.01
C SER A 319 -0.10 -1.37 -11.79
N PHE A 320 -0.36 -2.25 -10.85
CA PHE A 320 -1.68 -2.74 -10.54
C PHE A 320 -1.83 -2.92 -9.05
N VAL A 321 -2.89 -2.35 -8.48
CA VAL A 321 -3.21 -2.54 -7.06
C VAL A 321 -4.61 -3.10 -6.89
N VAL A 322 -4.70 -4.21 -6.16
CA VAL A 322 -5.94 -4.88 -5.77
C VAL A 322 -6.11 -4.77 -4.26
N ALA A 323 -7.28 -4.30 -3.82
CA ALA A 323 -7.68 -4.44 -2.43
C ALA A 323 -9.08 -5.05 -2.34
N ARG A 324 -9.23 -6.06 -1.47
CA ARG A 324 -10.50 -6.77 -1.21
C ARG A 324 -10.73 -6.93 0.27
N ASN A 325 -11.95 -6.62 0.73
CA ASN A 325 -12.40 -6.93 2.10
C ASN A 325 -11.48 -6.34 3.18
N CYS A 326 -10.88 -5.18 2.92
CA CYS A 326 -9.89 -4.58 3.83
C CYS A 326 -10.53 -3.53 4.75
N LEU A 327 -9.97 -3.38 5.95
CA LEU A 327 -10.41 -2.42 6.95
C LEU A 327 -9.23 -1.51 7.36
N PHE A 328 -9.41 -0.20 7.20
CA PHE A 328 -8.43 0.82 7.54
C PHE A 328 -9.04 1.78 8.55
N VAL A 329 -8.49 1.83 9.77
CA VAL A 329 -9.03 2.65 10.87
C VAL A 329 -7.96 3.57 11.43
N ASN A 330 -8.28 4.85 11.59
CA ASN A 330 -7.37 5.84 12.17
C ASN A 330 -6.04 5.96 11.39
N LEU A 331 -6.10 5.96 10.06
CA LEU A 331 -4.93 6.25 9.21
C LEU A 331 -4.70 7.75 9.16
N ARG A 332 -3.49 8.22 9.50
CA ARG A 332 -3.18 9.67 9.47
C ARG A 332 -1.80 9.95 8.90
N ASP A 333 -1.75 10.71 7.80
CA ASP A 333 -0.54 11.38 7.34
C ASP A 333 -0.88 12.83 6.94
N TYR A 334 -0.22 13.80 7.59
CA TYR A 334 -0.50 15.23 7.38
C TYR A 334 0.08 15.79 6.08
N PHE A 335 1.02 15.06 5.44
CA PHE A 335 1.83 15.54 4.34
C PHE A 335 1.64 14.74 3.06
N TYR A 336 1.12 13.52 3.16
CA TYR A 336 0.90 12.61 2.05
C TYR A 336 -0.49 11.97 2.10
N PRO A 337 -1.03 11.49 0.98
CA PRO A 337 -2.25 10.69 0.98
C PRO A 337 -2.01 9.32 1.65
N SER A 338 -3.06 8.70 2.19
CA SER A 338 -2.95 7.39 2.86
C SER A 338 -2.62 6.27 1.86
N TRP A 339 -3.09 6.39 0.62
CA TRP A 339 -2.73 5.56 -0.52
C TRP A 339 -2.25 6.46 -1.63
N LYS A 340 -0.98 6.34 -1.98
CA LYS A 340 -0.34 7.10 -3.06
C LYS A 340 -0.03 6.16 -4.21
N MET A 341 -0.78 6.29 -5.29
CA MET A 341 -0.52 5.59 -6.53
C MET A 341 -0.04 6.56 -7.59
N THR A 342 0.99 6.16 -8.33
CA THR A 342 1.40 6.89 -9.53
C THR A 342 1.44 5.96 -10.73
N ASP A 343 0.86 6.39 -11.85
CA ASP A 343 0.84 5.61 -13.09
C ASP A 343 0.43 4.17 -12.79
N SER A 344 -0.74 3.95 -12.20
CA SER A 344 -1.19 2.65 -11.65
C SER A 344 -2.66 2.40 -11.95
N ASN A 345 -2.99 1.19 -12.38
CA ASN A 345 -4.36 0.72 -12.37
C ASN A 345 -4.80 0.40 -10.94
N ILE A 346 -6.04 0.74 -10.60
CA ILE A 346 -6.59 0.63 -9.24
C ILE A 346 -7.84 -0.23 -9.28
N ASP A 347 -7.90 -1.27 -8.46
CA ASP A 347 -9.09 -2.08 -8.25
C ASP A 347 -9.32 -2.31 -6.75
N ILE A 348 -10.24 -1.54 -6.17
CA ILE A 348 -10.57 -1.57 -4.74
C ILE A 348 -12.03 -1.97 -4.57
N GLN A 349 -12.28 -3.03 -3.79
CA GLN A 349 -13.63 -3.56 -3.58
C GLN A 349 -13.88 -3.99 -2.15
N ASN A 350 -15.07 -3.68 -1.63
CA ASN A 350 -15.52 -4.11 -0.31
C ASN A 350 -14.56 -3.68 0.81
N CYS A 351 -14.03 -2.46 0.72
CA CYS A 351 -13.11 -1.91 1.72
C CYS A 351 -13.81 -0.89 2.62
N THR A 352 -13.26 -0.66 3.81
CA THR A 352 -13.73 0.40 4.73
C THR A 352 -12.57 1.27 5.19
N PHE A 353 -12.72 2.58 5.06
CA PHE A 353 -11.81 3.61 5.53
C PHE A 353 -12.52 4.44 6.62
N ASN A 354 -12.13 4.25 7.87
CA ASN A 354 -12.74 4.92 9.01
C ASN A 354 -11.75 5.86 9.71
N ASN A 355 -12.14 7.12 9.87
CA ASN A 355 -11.31 8.17 10.47
C ASN A 355 -9.94 8.26 9.79
N ALA A 356 -9.97 8.32 8.46
CA ALA A 356 -8.78 8.41 7.63
C ALA A 356 -8.50 9.87 7.27
N TYR A 357 -7.22 10.24 7.27
CA TYR A 357 -6.74 11.56 6.87
C TYR A 357 -5.55 11.41 5.94
N GLY A 358 -5.55 12.16 4.83
CA GLY A 358 -4.42 12.27 3.92
C GLY A 358 -4.34 13.64 3.28
N ARG A 359 -3.16 14.10 2.86
CA ARG A 359 -3.03 15.46 2.27
C ARG A 359 -3.85 15.66 0.99
N SER A 360 -3.86 14.68 0.10
CA SER A 360 -4.46 14.75 -1.25
C SER A 360 -5.49 13.63 -1.44
N GLY A 361 -6.37 13.46 -0.46
CA GLY A 361 -7.32 12.36 -0.35
C GLY A 361 -6.76 11.11 0.32
N ILE A 362 -7.66 10.18 0.61
CA ILE A 362 -7.29 8.88 1.21
C ILE A 362 -6.74 7.97 0.12
N ILE A 363 -7.44 7.88 -1.00
CA ILE A 363 -6.97 7.24 -2.23
C ILE A 363 -6.57 8.33 -3.21
N TYR A 364 -5.29 8.39 -3.52
CA TYR A 364 -4.72 9.38 -4.42
C TYR A 364 -4.05 8.71 -5.61
N HIS A 365 -4.45 9.12 -6.81
CA HIS A 365 -3.76 8.78 -8.04
C HIS A 365 -3.17 10.04 -8.70
N LYS A 366 -1.92 9.93 -9.13
CA LYS A 366 -1.27 10.94 -9.99
C LYS A 366 -0.50 10.31 -11.13
N GLN A 367 -0.70 10.80 -12.34
CA GLN A 367 0.15 10.44 -13.46
C GLN A 367 1.48 11.21 -13.47
N LEU A 368 2.59 10.52 -13.78
CA LEU A 368 3.92 11.11 -13.97
C LEU A 368 4.50 10.81 -15.36
N SER A 369 4.17 9.67 -15.95
CA SER A 369 4.88 9.14 -17.13
C SER A 369 4.08 9.10 -18.43
N GLY A 370 2.88 9.67 -18.46
CA GLY A 370 2.01 9.62 -19.64
C GLY A 370 1.29 8.27 -19.81
N SER A 371 1.29 7.40 -18.80
CA SER A 371 0.59 6.11 -18.85
C SER A 371 -0.92 6.28 -18.72
N ILE A 372 -1.68 5.35 -19.31
CA ILE A 372 -3.13 5.32 -19.24
C ILE A 372 -3.54 4.35 -18.13
N SER A 373 -4.23 4.85 -17.11
CA SER A 373 -4.65 4.03 -15.97
C SER A 373 -6.15 3.70 -16.05
N ASP A 374 -6.53 2.53 -15.54
CA ASP A 374 -7.93 2.20 -15.25
C ASP A 374 -8.17 2.22 -13.74
N VAL A 375 -9.28 2.83 -13.32
CA VAL A 375 -9.64 2.96 -11.90
C VAL A 375 -11.02 2.36 -11.66
N ARG A 376 -11.10 1.40 -10.75
CA ARG A 376 -12.33 0.79 -10.26
C ARG A 376 -12.35 0.82 -8.74
N ILE A 377 -13.29 1.54 -8.16
CA ILE A 377 -13.54 1.55 -6.72
C ILE A 377 -15.00 1.20 -6.51
N GLN A 378 -15.27 0.10 -5.80
CA GLN A 378 -16.63 -0.39 -5.63
C GLN A 378 -16.95 -0.91 -4.23
N GLN A 379 -18.22 -0.84 -3.84
CA GLN A 379 -18.70 -1.42 -2.57
C GLN A 379 -17.89 -0.95 -1.36
N THR A 380 -17.42 0.30 -1.35
CA THR A 380 -16.42 0.79 -0.39
C THR A 380 -16.99 1.93 0.45
N ASN A 381 -16.65 1.93 1.74
CA ASN A 381 -17.14 2.89 2.72
C ASN A 381 -16.02 3.84 3.18
N PHE A 382 -16.33 5.14 3.29
CA PHE A 382 -15.46 6.19 3.85
C PHE A 382 -16.22 6.95 4.93
N SER A 383 -15.74 6.97 6.18
CA SER A 383 -16.45 7.63 7.29
C SER A 383 -15.64 7.72 8.59
N PRO A 384 -15.32 8.92 9.12
CA PRO A 384 -15.09 10.15 8.38
C PRO A 384 -13.79 10.06 7.56
N SER A 385 -13.68 10.85 6.50
CA SER A 385 -12.46 10.93 5.67
C SER A 385 -12.14 12.38 5.32
N SER A 386 -10.90 12.82 5.49
CA SER A 386 -10.55 14.22 5.24
C SER A 386 -9.23 14.40 4.52
N SER A 387 -9.14 15.48 3.74
CA SER A 387 -7.91 15.93 3.11
C SER A 387 -7.69 17.43 3.22
N ALA A 388 -6.41 17.83 3.21
CA ALA A 388 -6.02 19.23 3.21
C ALA A 388 -6.11 19.90 1.83
N GLN A 389 -6.12 19.10 0.77
CA GLN A 389 -6.23 19.52 -0.62
C GLN A 389 -7.52 18.94 -1.19
N ASP A 390 -7.48 18.42 -2.41
CA ASP A 390 -8.63 17.90 -3.12
C ASP A 390 -9.04 16.50 -2.66
N GLY A 391 -10.30 16.14 -2.92
CA GLY A 391 -10.81 14.77 -2.83
C GLY A 391 -10.73 14.19 -1.43
N GLY A 392 -11.63 14.58 -0.51
CA GLY A 392 -11.54 14.16 0.90
C GLY A 392 -11.43 12.64 1.11
N SER A 393 -12.07 11.85 0.24
CA SER A 393 -11.93 10.39 0.18
C SER A 393 -11.06 9.95 -1.00
N VAL A 394 -11.38 10.41 -2.21
CA VAL A 394 -10.76 9.96 -3.46
C VAL A 394 -10.33 11.18 -4.28
N SER A 395 -9.06 11.20 -4.71
CA SER A 395 -8.51 12.24 -5.58
C SER A 395 -7.77 11.58 -6.75
N LEU A 396 -8.32 11.74 -7.96
CA LEU A 396 -7.77 11.15 -9.17
C LEU A 396 -7.30 12.27 -10.10
N SER A 397 -6.03 12.19 -10.52
CA SER A 397 -5.49 13.09 -11.55
C SER A 397 -4.61 12.38 -12.55
N GLY A 398 -4.76 12.70 -13.84
CA GLY A 398 -3.97 12.10 -14.92
C GLY A 398 -4.75 11.76 -16.19
N ILE A 399 -4.23 10.79 -16.94
CA ILE A 399 -4.89 10.19 -18.11
C ILE A 399 -5.41 8.81 -17.73
N PHE A 400 -6.68 8.59 -18.00
CA PHE A 400 -7.40 7.38 -17.71
C PHE A 400 -8.08 6.85 -18.97
N SER A 401 -8.16 5.53 -19.07
CA SER A 401 -9.07 4.90 -20.02
C SER A 401 -10.48 4.97 -19.42
N THR A 402 -10.65 4.33 -18.25
CA THR A 402 -11.91 4.34 -17.51
C THR A 402 -11.73 4.69 -16.04
N ILE A 403 -12.71 5.42 -15.49
CA ILE A 403 -12.90 5.61 -14.05
C ILE A 403 -14.29 5.09 -13.69
N THR A 404 -14.38 4.09 -12.83
CA THR A 404 -15.64 3.53 -12.33
C THR A 404 -15.67 3.61 -10.81
N LEU A 405 -16.57 4.45 -10.29
CA LEU A 405 -16.90 4.58 -8.87
C LEU A 405 -18.32 4.05 -8.68
N ASN A 406 -18.47 2.90 -8.02
CA ASN A 406 -19.77 2.21 -7.95
C ASN A 406 -20.12 1.78 -6.52
N ASN A 407 -21.35 2.03 -6.07
CA ASN A 407 -21.84 1.53 -4.78
C ASN A 407 -20.92 1.97 -3.62
N LEU A 408 -20.66 3.27 -3.53
CA LEU A 408 -19.82 3.86 -2.48
C LEU A 408 -20.69 4.53 -1.42
N SER A 409 -20.29 4.44 -0.15
CA SER A 409 -20.89 5.23 0.93
C SER A 409 -19.83 6.13 1.54
N VAL A 410 -20.02 7.44 1.42
CA VAL A 410 -19.13 8.46 1.99
C VAL A 410 -19.92 9.30 3.00
N ARG A 411 -19.41 9.43 4.22
CA ARG A 411 -20.01 10.27 5.26
C ARG A 411 -18.98 11.19 5.87
N ASP A 412 -19.40 12.41 6.16
CA ASP A 412 -18.63 13.42 6.88
C ASP A 412 -17.23 13.58 6.27
N SER A 413 -17.22 13.78 4.95
CA SER A 413 -15.99 13.96 4.19
C SER A 413 -15.66 15.43 4.01
N SER A 414 -14.38 15.79 4.04
CA SER A 414 -13.98 17.19 3.85
C SER A 414 -12.69 17.32 3.06
N ALA A 415 -12.64 18.28 2.14
CA ALA A 415 -11.47 18.66 1.36
C ALA A 415 -11.17 20.15 1.58
N GLY A 416 -9.90 20.49 1.78
CA GLY A 416 -9.43 21.88 1.77
C GLY A 416 -9.32 22.47 0.36
N GLY A 417 -9.42 21.64 -0.67
CA GLY A 417 -9.57 22.01 -2.08
C GLY A 417 -10.94 21.59 -2.61
N ALA A 418 -11.01 21.20 -3.88
CA ALA A 418 -12.24 20.78 -4.55
C ALA A 418 -12.60 19.31 -4.28
N GLY A 419 -13.87 18.95 -4.45
CA GLY A 419 -14.35 17.58 -4.32
C GLY A 419 -14.33 17.09 -2.87
N GLY A 420 -15.30 17.52 -2.06
CA GLY A 420 -15.33 17.23 -0.63
C GLY A 420 -15.23 15.73 -0.29
N ALA A 421 -15.82 14.88 -1.14
CA ALA A 421 -15.61 13.43 -1.13
C ALA A 421 -14.70 12.98 -2.28
N ILE A 422 -15.05 13.34 -3.51
CA ILE A 422 -14.48 12.80 -4.74
C ILE A 422 -14.00 13.95 -5.61
N TYR A 423 -12.73 13.89 -6.01
CA TYR A 423 -12.12 14.80 -6.96
C TYR A 423 -11.58 14.03 -8.16
N ILE A 424 -11.97 14.44 -9.36
CA ILE A 424 -11.47 13.89 -10.62
C ILE A 424 -11.03 15.05 -11.51
N ASN A 425 -9.76 15.07 -11.91
CA ASN A 425 -9.22 16.08 -12.82
C ASN A 425 -8.26 15.47 -13.83
N GLY A 426 -8.64 15.44 -15.11
CA GLY A 426 -7.76 14.91 -16.13
C GLY A 426 -8.47 14.52 -17.42
N GLN A 427 -7.79 13.69 -18.21
CA GLN A 427 -8.34 13.14 -19.44
C GLN A 427 -8.82 11.72 -19.16
N ALA A 428 -10.11 11.47 -19.32
CA ALA A 428 -10.67 10.12 -19.28
C ALA A 428 -11.51 9.90 -20.54
N GLN A 429 -11.59 8.67 -21.04
CA GLN A 429 -12.57 8.35 -22.09
C GLN A 429 -13.96 8.18 -21.47
N GLN A 430 -14.02 7.55 -20.30
CA GLN A 430 -15.26 7.28 -19.59
C GLN A 430 -15.09 7.48 -18.08
N ILE A 431 -16.05 8.19 -17.46
CA ILE A 431 -16.16 8.38 -16.03
C ILE A 431 -17.57 7.96 -15.60
N ASP A 432 -17.68 6.87 -14.85
CA ASP A 432 -18.94 6.37 -14.32
C ASP A 432 -18.97 6.48 -12.80
N VAL A 433 -19.87 7.32 -12.29
CA VAL A 433 -20.11 7.56 -10.87
C VAL A 433 -21.52 7.11 -10.56
N THR A 434 -21.68 5.89 -10.05
CA THR A 434 -23.00 5.25 -9.96
C THR A 434 -23.31 4.66 -8.60
N HIS A 435 -24.58 4.73 -8.18
CA HIS A 435 -25.03 4.15 -6.91
C HIS A 435 -24.25 4.68 -5.69
N ILE A 436 -23.87 5.96 -5.69
CA ILE A 436 -23.10 6.55 -4.59
C ILE A 436 -24.03 7.24 -3.59
N VAL A 437 -23.75 7.06 -2.31
CA VAL A 437 -24.35 7.83 -1.22
C VAL A 437 -23.27 8.72 -0.61
N VAL A 438 -23.41 10.04 -0.72
CA VAL A 438 -22.56 11.01 -0.03
C VAL A 438 -23.42 11.83 0.93
N ILE A 439 -23.01 11.90 2.20
CA ILE A 439 -23.68 12.68 3.23
C ILE A 439 -22.66 13.62 3.89
N ASN A 440 -23.00 14.90 4.01
CA ASN A 440 -22.21 15.92 4.69
C ASN A 440 -20.77 16.09 4.12
N GLY A 441 -20.61 15.97 2.80
CA GLY A 441 -19.36 16.35 2.14
C GLY A 441 -19.15 17.87 2.16
N ARG A 442 -17.92 18.31 2.42
CA ARG A 442 -17.54 19.73 2.42
C ARG A 442 -16.30 19.99 1.59
N SER A 443 -16.32 21.04 0.78
CA SER A 443 -15.18 21.54 0.02
C SER A 443 -15.00 23.03 0.31
N ALA A 444 -13.75 23.47 0.44
CA ALA A 444 -13.42 24.89 0.52
C ALA A 444 -13.37 25.57 -0.87
N LEU A 445 -13.61 24.83 -1.95
CA LEU A 445 -13.68 25.34 -3.32
C LEU A 445 -14.98 24.81 -3.97
N ASP A 446 -14.85 23.93 -4.95
CA ASP A 446 -15.94 23.46 -5.79
C ASP A 446 -16.32 21.99 -5.50
N GLY A 447 -17.58 21.64 -5.70
CA GLY A 447 -18.07 20.28 -5.60
C GLY A 447 -18.03 19.79 -4.15
N GLY A 448 -18.99 20.23 -3.33
CA GLY A 448 -19.02 19.88 -1.91
C GLY A 448 -19.07 18.37 -1.67
N HIS A 449 -19.56 17.59 -2.63
CA HIS A 449 -19.35 16.14 -2.68
C HIS A 449 -18.38 15.74 -3.79
N ILE A 450 -18.70 16.10 -5.03
CA ILE A 450 -18.03 15.58 -6.22
C ILE A 450 -17.60 16.75 -7.11
N TYR A 451 -16.33 16.76 -7.48
CA TYR A 451 -15.80 17.64 -8.51
C TYR A 451 -15.27 16.80 -9.67
N VAL A 452 -15.68 17.14 -10.90
CA VAL A 452 -15.17 16.51 -12.12
C VAL A 452 -14.75 17.60 -13.11
N ASN A 453 -13.47 17.63 -13.42
CA ASN A 453 -12.91 18.42 -14.52
C ASN A 453 -12.40 17.50 -15.63
N SER A 454 -13.13 17.43 -16.74
CA SER A 454 -12.74 16.64 -17.90
C SER A 454 -11.99 17.50 -18.92
N LEU A 455 -10.80 17.05 -19.30
CA LEU A 455 -9.96 17.70 -20.31
C LEU A 455 -10.05 17.02 -21.69
N ASN A 456 -11.02 16.12 -21.88
CA ASN A 456 -11.22 15.36 -23.11
C ASN A 456 -12.62 15.66 -23.71
N PRO A 457 -12.71 16.37 -24.85
CA PRO A 457 -13.99 16.68 -25.49
C PRO A 457 -14.83 15.47 -25.91
N GLY A 458 -14.21 14.30 -26.09
CA GLY A 458 -14.94 13.05 -26.39
C GLY A 458 -15.20 12.18 -25.16
N ALA A 459 -15.03 12.72 -23.95
CA ALA A 459 -15.29 11.98 -22.72
C ALA A 459 -16.79 11.78 -22.51
N VAL A 460 -17.18 10.60 -22.02
CA VAL A 460 -18.52 10.33 -21.51
C VAL A 460 -18.47 10.30 -19.98
N ILE A 461 -19.20 11.22 -19.35
CA ILE A 461 -19.24 11.36 -17.90
C ILE A 461 -20.66 11.08 -17.41
N THR A 462 -20.84 10.04 -16.60
CA THR A 462 -22.14 9.61 -16.07
C THR A 462 -22.17 9.70 -14.55
N ILE A 463 -23.16 10.41 -14.00
CA ILE A 463 -23.53 10.38 -12.58
C ILE A 463 -24.94 9.80 -12.49
N ASP A 464 -25.09 8.57 -12.01
CA ASP A 464 -26.38 7.85 -12.06
C ASP A 464 -26.76 7.16 -10.75
N ARG A 465 -28.03 7.26 -10.36
CA ARG A 465 -28.58 6.57 -9.18
C ARG A 465 -27.88 6.95 -7.87
N CYS A 466 -27.51 8.21 -7.72
CA CYS A 466 -26.82 8.69 -6.52
C CYS A 466 -27.77 9.35 -5.50
N GLN A 467 -27.36 9.39 -4.24
CA GLN A 467 -28.01 10.13 -3.16
C GLN A 467 -26.99 11.08 -2.53
N LEU A 468 -27.22 12.38 -2.68
CA LEU A 468 -26.24 13.42 -2.43
C LEU A 468 -26.86 14.48 -1.53
N ALA A 469 -26.46 14.47 -0.25
CA ALA A 469 -27.15 15.22 0.80
C ALA A 469 -26.20 16.01 1.71
N GLY A 470 -26.56 17.26 2.01
CA GLY A 470 -25.81 18.08 2.97
C GLY A 470 -24.46 18.55 2.43
N GLY A 471 -24.32 18.67 1.12
CA GLY A 471 -23.10 19.13 0.45
C GLY A 471 -22.89 20.62 0.60
N VAL A 472 -21.67 21.03 0.95
CA VAL A 472 -21.31 22.45 1.03
C VAL A 472 -20.03 22.71 0.25
N ALA A 473 -20.10 23.66 -0.67
CA ALA A 473 -18.96 24.21 -1.40
C ALA A 473 -18.88 25.72 -1.14
N GLU A 474 -17.68 26.31 -1.10
CA GLU A 474 -17.54 27.76 -0.96
C GLU A 474 -17.78 28.50 -2.29
N ASN A 475 -17.59 27.82 -3.43
CA ASN A 475 -17.71 28.39 -4.76
C ASN A 475 -18.85 27.73 -5.54
N ASP A 476 -18.58 26.67 -6.29
CA ASP A 476 -19.53 26.11 -7.23
C ASP A 476 -19.97 24.69 -6.86
N GLY A 477 -21.27 24.40 -7.03
CA GLY A 477 -21.81 23.05 -6.93
C GLY A 477 -21.79 22.50 -5.51
N GLY A 478 -22.80 22.82 -4.70
CA GLY A 478 -22.81 22.40 -3.29
C GLY A 478 -22.73 20.88 -3.12
N SER A 479 -23.28 20.13 -4.07
CA SER A 479 -22.99 18.71 -4.21
C SER A 479 -22.04 18.42 -5.35
N VAL A 480 -22.39 18.76 -6.59
CA VAL A 480 -21.65 18.38 -7.79
C VAL A 480 -21.20 19.62 -8.55
N ALA A 481 -19.92 19.70 -8.86
CA ALA A 481 -19.36 20.66 -9.81
C ALA A 481 -18.77 19.92 -11.00
N LEU A 482 -19.22 20.28 -12.21
CA LEU A 482 -18.75 19.75 -13.49
C LEU A 482 -18.08 20.86 -14.28
N SER A 483 -16.88 20.61 -14.78
CA SER A 483 -16.15 21.56 -15.60
C SER A 483 -15.43 20.92 -16.79
N GLY A 484 -15.15 21.73 -17.80
CA GLY A 484 -14.34 21.34 -18.95
C GLY A 484 -15.15 20.77 -20.11
N ALA A 485 -14.62 19.76 -20.79
CA ALA A 485 -15.14 19.26 -22.05
C ALA A 485 -15.64 17.82 -21.94
N GLY A 486 -16.76 17.50 -22.59
CA GLY A 486 -17.31 16.15 -22.68
C GLY A 486 -18.83 16.11 -22.67
N ASP A 487 -19.38 14.89 -22.74
CA ASP A 487 -20.80 14.62 -22.62
C ASP A 487 -21.14 14.20 -21.19
N PHE A 488 -21.76 15.12 -20.45
CA PHE A 488 -22.12 14.96 -19.06
C PHE A 488 -23.58 14.51 -18.93
N THR A 489 -23.82 13.37 -18.30
CA THR A 489 -25.15 12.86 -17.99
C THR A 489 -25.32 12.70 -16.49
N ILE A 490 -26.32 13.36 -15.92
CA ILE A 490 -26.81 13.14 -14.56
C ILE A 490 -28.20 12.53 -14.64
N SER A 491 -28.40 11.35 -14.07
CA SER A 491 -29.72 10.70 -14.08
C SER A 491 -30.07 9.97 -12.79
N ASN A 492 -31.37 9.80 -12.54
CA ASN A 492 -31.89 9.00 -11.42
C ASN A 492 -31.30 9.41 -10.05
N THR A 493 -30.93 10.68 -9.88
CA THR A 493 -30.15 11.13 -8.72
C THR A 493 -30.97 12.05 -7.85
N ASN A 494 -30.83 11.91 -6.54
CA ASN A 494 -31.47 12.78 -5.56
C ASN A 494 -30.44 13.69 -4.91
N PHE A 495 -30.71 15.00 -4.96
CA PHE A 495 -29.92 16.06 -4.36
C PHE A 495 -30.76 16.75 -3.29
N THR A 496 -30.26 16.85 -2.07
CA THR A 496 -31.00 17.53 -1.00
C THR A 496 -30.12 18.30 -0.02
N LEU A 497 -30.58 19.47 0.42
CA LEU A 497 -29.91 20.28 1.45
C LEU A 497 -28.46 20.63 1.10
N ASN A 498 -28.21 21.02 -0.16
CA ASN A 498 -26.87 21.38 -0.62
C ASN A 498 -26.73 22.91 -0.73
N ALA A 499 -25.54 23.44 -0.51
CA ALA A 499 -25.28 24.88 -0.57
C ALA A 499 -23.95 25.23 -1.26
N ALA A 500 -23.97 26.30 -2.06
CA ALA A 500 -22.79 26.87 -2.73
C ALA A 500 -23.03 28.34 -3.12
N VAL A 501 -22.04 29.04 -3.70
CA VAL A 501 -22.27 30.36 -4.30
C VAL A 501 -23.04 30.22 -5.62
N SER A 502 -22.63 29.30 -6.50
CA SER A 502 -23.36 29.00 -7.73
C SER A 502 -23.77 27.54 -7.77
N GLY A 503 -25.04 27.27 -8.13
CA GLY A 503 -25.52 25.90 -8.26
C GLY A 503 -25.58 25.23 -6.89
N GLY A 504 -26.59 25.57 -6.09
CA GLY A 504 -26.67 25.12 -4.69
C GLY A 504 -26.56 23.61 -4.56
N SER A 505 -27.06 22.86 -5.55
CA SER A 505 -26.73 21.43 -5.69
C SER A 505 -25.73 21.13 -6.81
N ILE A 506 -25.96 21.66 -8.01
CA ILE A 506 -25.21 21.32 -9.23
C ILE A 506 -24.71 22.61 -9.90
N SER A 507 -23.42 22.68 -10.19
CA SER A 507 -22.85 23.71 -11.07
C SER A 507 -22.14 23.07 -12.26
N CYS A 508 -22.36 23.63 -13.44
CA CYS A 508 -21.77 23.16 -14.69
C CYS A 508 -21.11 24.31 -15.44
N ASP A 509 -19.80 24.22 -15.68
CA ASP A 509 -19.04 25.11 -16.56
C ASP A 509 -18.42 24.32 -17.72
N ILE A 510 -19.21 24.12 -18.76
CA ILE A 510 -18.90 23.18 -19.84
C ILE A 510 -18.37 23.94 -21.06
N SER A 511 -17.13 23.71 -21.44
CA SER A 511 -16.50 24.38 -22.59
C SER A 511 -16.91 23.80 -23.95
N SER A 512 -17.34 22.53 -24.00
CA SER A 512 -17.81 21.84 -25.21
C SER A 512 -18.45 20.49 -24.87
N GLY A 513 -19.28 19.94 -25.77
CA GLY A 513 -20.03 18.70 -25.53
C GLY A 513 -21.43 18.98 -25.00
N SER A 514 -22.05 18.06 -24.26
CA SER A 514 -23.44 18.20 -23.83
C SER A 514 -23.64 18.04 -22.33
N LEU A 515 -24.71 18.63 -21.81
CA LEU A 515 -25.25 18.36 -20.48
C LEU A 515 -26.63 17.74 -20.62
N THR A 516 -26.83 16.54 -20.07
CA THR A 516 -28.14 15.90 -19.91
C THR A 516 -28.42 15.70 -18.43
N LEU A 517 -29.48 16.31 -17.91
CA LEU A 517 -30.00 16.08 -16.57
C LEU A 517 -31.42 15.52 -16.66
N ARG A 518 -31.65 14.33 -16.11
CA ARG A 518 -32.98 13.70 -16.22
C ARG A 518 -33.37 12.80 -15.06
N ASP A 519 -34.66 12.52 -14.94
CA ASP A 519 -35.22 11.55 -14.00
C ASP A 519 -34.74 11.78 -12.56
N SER A 520 -34.58 13.04 -12.14
CA SER A 520 -33.87 13.41 -10.91
C SER A 520 -34.71 14.34 -10.03
N ILE A 521 -34.37 14.40 -8.74
CA ILE A 521 -35.00 15.30 -7.79
C ILE A 521 -33.91 16.20 -7.20
N VAL A 522 -34.14 17.52 -7.25
CA VAL A 522 -33.27 18.51 -6.61
C VAL A 522 -34.09 19.35 -5.66
N SER A 523 -33.76 19.25 -4.37
CA SER A 523 -34.55 19.86 -3.31
C SER A 523 -33.70 20.63 -2.31
N LEU A 524 -34.26 21.74 -1.80
CA LEU A 524 -33.67 22.51 -0.71
C LEU A 524 -32.20 22.89 -0.98
N GLY A 525 -31.88 23.18 -2.25
CA GLY A 525 -30.60 23.76 -2.62
C GLY A 525 -30.58 25.26 -2.30
N ASP A 526 -29.46 25.77 -1.82
CA ASP A 526 -29.28 27.17 -1.44
C ASP A 526 -28.05 27.78 -2.12
N ALA A 527 -28.21 28.90 -2.81
CA ALA A 527 -27.11 29.57 -3.49
C ALA A 527 -27.29 31.08 -3.67
N VAL A 528 -26.27 31.76 -4.20
CA VAL A 528 -26.43 33.13 -4.71
C VAL A 528 -27.12 33.09 -6.09
N THR A 529 -26.73 32.15 -6.93
CA THR A 529 -27.31 31.93 -8.27
C THR A 529 -27.54 30.46 -8.57
N GLY A 530 -28.71 30.12 -9.10
CA GLY A 530 -29.07 28.73 -9.41
C GLY A 530 -29.21 27.92 -8.13
N GLY A 531 -30.28 28.14 -7.36
CA GLY A 531 -30.45 27.50 -6.05
C GLY A 531 -30.37 25.98 -6.11
N ALA A 532 -30.77 25.37 -7.23
CA ALA A 532 -30.50 23.98 -7.54
C ALA A 532 -29.38 23.82 -8.57
N LEU A 533 -29.57 24.35 -9.78
CA LEU A 533 -28.69 24.17 -10.94
C LEU A 533 -28.19 25.52 -11.46
N SER A 534 -26.89 25.63 -11.67
CA SER A 534 -26.25 26.70 -12.45
C SER A 534 -25.55 26.11 -13.68
N VAL A 535 -25.80 26.65 -14.86
CA VAL A 535 -25.12 26.24 -16.11
C VAL A 535 -24.49 27.44 -16.79
N GLN A 536 -23.21 27.34 -17.11
CA GLN A 536 -22.44 28.32 -17.88
C GLN A 536 -21.48 27.62 -18.86
N GLY A 537 -20.86 28.40 -19.74
CA GLY A 537 -19.84 27.94 -20.68
C GLY A 537 -20.32 28.01 -22.13
N THR A 538 -19.97 27.01 -22.93
CA THR A 538 -20.38 26.87 -24.33
C THR A 538 -20.63 25.41 -24.69
N PRO A 539 -21.53 24.68 -23.99
CA PRO A 539 -21.93 23.35 -24.43
C PRO A 539 -22.61 23.40 -25.80
N ASP A 540 -22.65 22.31 -26.53
CA ASP A 540 -23.44 22.18 -27.75
C ASP A 540 -24.93 22.05 -27.42
N LEU A 541 -25.24 21.31 -26.35
CA LEU A 541 -26.61 21.01 -25.90
C LEU A 541 -26.71 21.01 -24.37
N VAL A 542 -27.75 21.64 -23.85
CA VAL A 542 -28.23 21.47 -22.47
C VAL A 542 -29.63 20.88 -22.53
N ASN A 543 -29.81 19.65 -22.05
CA ASN A 543 -31.08 18.96 -22.02
C ASN A 543 -31.48 18.61 -20.59
N VAL A 544 -32.61 19.14 -20.15
CA VAL A 544 -33.18 18.92 -18.82
C VAL A 544 -34.57 18.31 -18.99
N THR A 545 -34.78 17.07 -18.56
CA THR A 545 -36.05 16.37 -18.80
C THR A 545 -36.52 15.56 -17.60
N ASN A 546 -37.79 15.63 -17.24
CA ASN A 546 -38.35 14.81 -16.14
C ASN A 546 -37.60 15.06 -14.81
N VAL A 547 -37.48 16.32 -14.40
CA VAL A 547 -36.78 16.74 -13.17
C VAL A 547 -37.74 17.49 -12.24
N GLU A 548 -37.75 17.10 -10.97
CA GLU A 548 -38.50 17.78 -9.93
C GLU A 548 -37.60 18.71 -9.11
N TRP A 549 -37.99 19.98 -9.03
CA TRP A 549 -37.26 21.03 -8.32
C TRP A 549 -38.10 21.55 -7.16
N ILE A 550 -37.66 21.33 -5.92
CA ILE A 550 -38.49 21.54 -4.72
C ILE A 550 -37.79 22.42 -3.69
N GLY A 551 -38.34 23.60 -3.41
CA GLY A 551 -37.87 24.38 -2.26
C GLY A 551 -36.48 24.96 -2.42
N ASN A 552 -36.01 25.17 -3.65
CA ASN A 552 -34.67 25.69 -3.92
C ASN A 552 -34.66 27.22 -3.80
N ASN A 553 -33.60 27.76 -3.22
CA ASN A 553 -33.46 29.19 -2.95
C ASN A 553 -32.20 29.73 -3.63
N ALA A 554 -32.34 30.85 -4.34
CA ALA A 554 -31.21 31.64 -4.79
C ALA A 554 -31.35 33.08 -4.28
N ASP A 555 -30.30 33.70 -3.78
CA ASP A 555 -30.38 35.10 -3.34
C ASP A 555 -30.64 36.06 -4.51
N ASN A 556 -30.13 35.75 -5.70
CA ASN A 556 -30.17 36.65 -6.85
C ASN A 556 -30.94 36.07 -8.05
N LEU A 557 -30.36 35.10 -8.77
CA LEU A 557 -30.90 34.63 -10.06
C LEU A 557 -31.25 33.14 -10.01
N GLY A 558 -32.43 32.78 -10.51
CA GLY A 558 -32.78 31.40 -10.80
C GLY A 558 -32.95 30.55 -9.55
N GLY A 559 -34.10 30.68 -8.87
CA GLY A 559 -34.34 30.02 -7.58
C GLY A 559 -34.17 28.50 -7.64
N SER A 560 -34.57 27.87 -8.75
CA SER A 560 -34.13 26.51 -9.07
C SER A 560 -33.02 26.51 -10.12
N ILE A 561 -33.27 27.08 -11.30
CA ILE A 561 -32.38 26.95 -12.45
C ILE A 561 -31.86 28.33 -12.85
N PHE A 562 -30.54 28.44 -12.97
CA PHE A 562 -29.89 29.57 -13.59
C PHE A 562 -29.14 29.12 -14.85
N ILE A 563 -29.43 29.77 -15.97
CA ILE A 563 -28.73 29.59 -17.24
C ILE A 563 -27.97 30.88 -17.56
N GLY A 564 -26.64 30.80 -17.47
CA GLY A 564 -25.75 31.90 -17.75
C GLY A 564 -25.46 32.10 -19.24
N THR A 565 -24.25 32.54 -19.55
CA THR A 565 -23.80 32.68 -20.93
C THR A 565 -23.45 31.30 -21.47
N LEU A 566 -24.14 30.90 -22.54
CA LEU A 566 -23.99 29.60 -23.20
C LEU A 566 -23.49 29.70 -24.66
N GLY A 567 -23.29 30.91 -25.19
CA GLY A 567 -22.93 31.08 -26.60
C GLY A 567 -24.02 30.57 -27.56
N LYS A 568 -23.71 29.53 -28.34
CA LYS A 568 -24.61 28.95 -29.36
C LYS A 568 -25.33 27.67 -28.91
N SER A 569 -25.28 27.32 -27.62
CA SER A 569 -25.94 26.12 -27.11
C SER A 569 -27.41 26.09 -27.43
N ILE A 570 -27.92 24.89 -27.70
CA ILE A 570 -29.35 24.61 -27.65
C ILE A 570 -29.72 24.27 -26.22
N VAL A 571 -30.79 24.86 -25.69
CA VAL A 571 -31.31 24.57 -24.35
C VAL A 571 -32.70 23.97 -24.50
N LEU A 572 -32.85 22.70 -24.07
CA LEU A 572 -34.10 21.97 -24.03
C LEU A 572 -34.47 21.71 -22.58
N ILE A 573 -35.64 22.18 -22.18
CA ILE A 573 -36.19 21.97 -20.83
C ILE A 573 -37.61 21.44 -21.01
N ASP A 574 -37.85 20.18 -20.64
CA ASP A 574 -39.09 19.47 -20.91
C ASP A 574 -39.54 18.65 -19.69
N ASP A 575 -40.85 18.46 -19.51
CA ASP A 575 -41.43 17.67 -18.41
C ASP A 575 -40.84 17.97 -17.01
N ILE A 576 -40.61 19.26 -16.68
CA ILE A 576 -40.12 19.66 -15.36
C ILE A 576 -41.24 20.16 -14.45
N SER A 577 -41.06 19.95 -13.13
CA SER A 577 -41.92 20.53 -12.09
C SER A 577 -41.09 21.40 -11.16
N VAL A 578 -41.45 22.67 -11.00
CA VAL A 578 -40.80 23.59 -10.06
C VAL A 578 -41.79 24.04 -9.01
N SER A 579 -41.50 23.76 -7.73
CA SER A 579 -42.36 24.14 -6.62
C SER A 579 -41.56 24.80 -5.50
N ARG A 580 -42.19 25.75 -4.81
CA ARG A 580 -41.66 26.41 -3.59
C ARG A 580 -40.25 27.01 -3.76
N SER A 581 -39.85 27.36 -4.97
CA SER A 581 -38.54 27.94 -5.24
C SER A 581 -38.58 29.46 -5.25
N SER A 582 -37.53 30.11 -4.77
CA SER A 582 -37.47 31.57 -4.62
C SER A 582 -36.14 32.14 -5.10
N ALA A 583 -36.22 33.32 -5.72
CA ALA A 583 -35.08 34.18 -6.01
C ALA A 583 -35.53 35.63 -6.20
N LEU A 584 -34.59 36.58 -6.11
CA LEU A 584 -34.85 37.98 -6.43
C LEU A 584 -35.32 38.13 -7.89
N PHE A 585 -34.70 37.42 -8.82
CA PHE A 585 -35.11 37.35 -10.22
C PHE A 585 -35.22 35.89 -10.69
N GLY A 586 -36.41 35.53 -11.18
CA GLY A 586 -36.69 34.19 -11.71
C GLY A 586 -36.74 33.11 -10.63
N GLY A 587 -37.82 33.09 -9.83
CA GLY A 587 -37.96 32.13 -8.72
C GLY A 587 -37.90 30.65 -9.15
N ALA A 588 -38.32 30.34 -10.38
CA ALA A 588 -38.10 29.03 -10.98
C ALA A 588 -36.83 29.00 -11.85
N LEU A 589 -36.78 29.87 -12.86
CA LEU A 589 -35.77 29.88 -13.89
C LEU A 589 -35.35 31.32 -14.21
N ALA A 590 -34.06 31.55 -14.39
CA ALA A 590 -33.50 32.80 -14.89
C ALA A 590 -32.47 32.54 -15.98
N PHE A 591 -32.44 33.44 -16.98
CA PHE A 591 -31.45 33.46 -18.05
C PHE A 591 -30.64 34.76 -17.99
N SER A 592 -29.32 34.65 -18.17
CA SER A 592 -28.43 35.82 -18.26
C SER A 592 -27.35 35.58 -19.33
N GLY A 593 -27.57 36.11 -20.54
CA GLY A 593 -26.58 36.08 -21.61
C GLY A 593 -27.19 36.23 -23.01
N THR A 594 -26.34 36.31 -24.03
CA THR A 594 -26.74 36.23 -25.44
C THR A 594 -26.98 34.78 -25.84
N THR A 595 -28.16 34.24 -25.55
CA THR A 595 -28.57 32.91 -26.03
C THR A 595 -29.27 33.04 -27.38
N GLY A 596 -28.85 32.27 -28.39
CA GLY A 596 -29.65 32.03 -29.58
C GLY A 596 -30.83 31.12 -29.24
N LEU A 597 -31.91 31.68 -28.71
CA LEU A 597 -33.13 30.93 -28.37
C LEU A 597 -33.81 30.45 -29.65
N GLY A 598 -33.73 29.15 -29.93
CA GLY A 598 -34.76 28.44 -30.70
C GLY A 598 -35.74 27.84 -29.70
N VAL A 599 -36.94 28.41 -29.62
CA VAL A 599 -38.07 27.88 -28.81
C VAL A 599 -38.72 26.71 -29.54
#